data_AF-A0A8H6YTE6-F1
#
_entry.id   AF-A0A8H6YTE6-F1
#
_cell.length_a   1.000
_cell.length_b   1.000
_cell.length_c   1.000
_cell.angle_alpha   90.00
_cell.angle_beta   90.00
_cell.angle_gamma   90.00
#
_symmetry.space_group_name_H-M   'P 1'
#
loop_
_entity.id
_entity.type
_entity.pdbx_description
1 polymer ?
#
loop_
_entity_poly.entity_id
_entity_poly.type
_entity_poly.pdbx_seq_one_letter_code
_entity_poly.pdbx_strand_id
1 'polypeptide(L)'
;MPQLSDAGRICPNQLSSLAERSPLKFNRFGWIIQGASRYTSRVIGKAFIGGMKQKIELPLYHKVVMWTNFQFPAHDVRAIGYNACGIFILENLVVFIKTKSEIITMGQGNKSFGPTFNFLRTTVSITSFVTLALALASFSVATPTSSPATTSKRHGPGKRGLCWPWFNGSLDPGRLNDGQGTVNLIYDYETYSPPSDNGNGGLAFIGMQRCLDCSSSPIADLAARQQQLGFVTVFTLNEPDQNGISPQQAASWYIQYINPLAIKKSLPAVSSSTNSGQGLSWVQEMVSACAGQCYYDYINLHWYGQTFAQFEAYVNQAHSMFPNQQLVITEFALENPAGGQAAQLSFFQQAFPFLDSASFVEMYFPFVATSPALLQANDASAVSFVGTGSTLYNNDGTISAVGSLLLSA
;
A
#
# COMPACT_ATOMS: atom_id res chain seq x y z
N MET A 1 -14.12 -10.85 -56.97
CA MET A 1 -14.25 -11.92 -57.99
C MET A 1 -13.14 -11.72 -59.01
N PRO A 2 -12.53 -12.76 -59.60
CA PRO A 2 -12.69 -14.21 -59.32
C PRO A 2 -12.27 -14.61 -57.86
N GLN A 3 -12.31 -15.85 -57.33
CA GLN A 3 -12.82 -17.18 -57.79
C GLN A 3 -11.90 -17.98 -58.76
N LEU A 4 -12.05 -19.30 -59.03
CA LEU A 4 -12.97 -20.38 -58.57
C LEU A 4 -12.23 -21.75 -58.67
N SER A 5 -12.82 -22.84 -58.14
CA SER A 5 -12.55 -24.29 -58.40
C SER A 5 -11.15 -24.87 -58.09
N ASP A 6 -10.94 -26.16 -57.78
CA ASP A 6 -11.78 -27.27 -57.24
C ASP A 6 -10.81 -28.35 -56.67
N ALA A 7 -11.01 -29.00 -55.51
CA ALA A 7 -12.00 -30.01 -55.09
C ALA A 7 -11.61 -31.49 -55.37
N GLY A 8 -11.42 -32.28 -54.28
CA GLY A 8 -11.13 -33.73 -54.28
C GLY A 8 -10.51 -34.18 -52.93
N ARG A 9 -11.21 -34.69 -51.90
CA ARG A 9 -12.03 -35.94 -51.75
C ARG A 9 -11.18 -37.21 -51.94
N ILE A 10 -11.25 -38.30 -51.15
CA ILE A 10 -12.18 -38.90 -50.14
C ILE A 10 -11.31 -39.96 -49.37
N CYS A 11 -11.45 -40.48 -48.13
CA CYS A 11 -12.20 -40.32 -46.84
C CYS A 11 -11.50 -41.30 -45.81
N PRO A 12 -12.04 -41.83 -44.66
CA PRO A 12 -13.35 -41.67 -43.98
C PRO A 12 -13.35 -41.44 -42.43
N ASN A 13 -14.56 -41.13 -41.91
CA ASN A 13 -15.07 -41.22 -40.52
C ASN A 13 -14.46 -40.31 -39.42
N GLN A 14 -15.16 -39.27 -38.94
CA GLN A 14 -16.35 -39.23 -38.02
C GLN A 14 -15.94 -39.52 -36.55
N LEU A 15 -16.18 -38.64 -35.56
CA LEU A 15 -17.42 -37.86 -35.26
C LEU A 15 -17.18 -36.41 -34.75
N SER A 16 -18.18 -35.55 -34.98
CA SER A 16 -18.51 -34.27 -34.31
C SER A 16 -17.42 -33.20 -34.09
N SER A 17 -17.53 -32.12 -34.87
CA SER A 17 -16.69 -30.92 -34.98
C SER A 17 -16.55 -29.99 -33.76
N LEU A 18 -15.37 -29.35 -33.65
CA LEU A 18 -15.12 -28.05 -33.01
C LEU A 18 -14.87 -26.96 -34.07
N ALA A 19 -15.29 -25.72 -33.80
CA ALA A 19 -14.74 -24.46 -34.32
C ALA A 19 -15.29 -23.31 -33.42
N GLU A 20 -14.51 -22.45 -32.75
CA GLU A 20 -13.51 -21.46 -33.22
C GLU A 20 -14.15 -20.29 -33.99
N ARG A 21 -13.97 -18.99 -33.67
CA ARG A 21 -13.16 -18.19 -32.71
C ARG A 21 -13.95 -16.88 -32.41
N SER A 22 -13.63 -15.93 -31.50
CA SER A 22 -12.91 -15.73 -30.22
C SER A 22 -12.96 -14.20 -29.91
N PRO A 23 -12.54 -13.63 -28.74
CA PRO A 23 -12.07 -14.20 -27.47
C PRO A 23 -12.80 -13.68 -26.20
N LEU A 24 -12.61 -14.34 -25.05
CA LEU A 24 -12.26 -13.75 -23.73
C LEU A 24 -12.05 -14.87 -22.68
N LYS A 25 -11.40 -14.57 -21.54
CA LYS A 25 -10.81 -15.59 -20.65
C LYS A 25 -11.70 -16.02 -19.48
N PHE A 26 -11.66 -17.33 -19.19
CA PHE A 26 -11.84 -18.01 -17.90
C PHE A 26 -12.77 -17.40 -16.83
N ASN A 27 -13.84 -18.14 -16.51
CA ASN A 27 -13.80 -19.01 -15.32
C ASN A 27 -14.88 -20.10 -15.32
N ARG A 28 -14.51 -21.30 -14.87
CA ARG A 28 -15.43 -22.41 -14.55
C ARG A 28 -14.88 -23.21 -13.37
N PHE A 29 -15.52 -23.05 -12.22
CA PHE A 29 -15.86 -24.18 -11.36
C PHE A 29 -17.37 -24.09 -11.14
N GLY A 30 -18.05 -25.23 -11.14
CA GLY A 30 -19.49 -25.31 -10.94
C GLY A 30 -19.84 -26.58 -10.19
N TRP A 31 -21.03 -26.60 -9.60
CA TRP A 31 -21.61 -27.80 -9.02
C TRP A 31 -23.05 -28.00 -9.47
N ILE A 32 -23.46 -29.26 -9.49
CA ILE A 32 -24.73 -29.75 -10.04
C ILE A 32 -25.73 -29.90 -8.89
N ILE A 33 -26.98 -29.50 -9.12
CA ILE A 33 -28.13 -30.06 -8.39
C ILE A 33 -29.18 -30.48 -9.41
N GLN A 34 -29.64 -31.73 -9.33
CA GLN A 34 -30.72 -32.27 -10.15
C GLN A 34 -32.08 -31.76 -9.68
N GLY A 35 -33.03 -31.63 -10.60
CA GLY A 35 -34.36 -31.09 -10.29
C GLY A 35 -35.36 -32.12 -9.73
N ALA A 36 -36.44 -31.61 -9.18
CA ALA A 36 -37.70 -32.35 -8.98
C ALA A 36 -38.88 -31.40 -9.25
N SER A 37 -39.99 -31.94 -9.77
CA SER A 37 -41.19 -31.17 -10.10
C SER A 37 -42.33 -31.45 -9.13
N ARG A 38 -43.05 -30.40 -8.70
CA ARG A 38 -44.51 -30.22 -8.80
C ARG A 38 -45.03 -29.16 -7.81
N TYR A 39 -46.16 -28.55 -8.18
CA TYR A 39 -46.96 -27.72 -7.28
C TYR A 39 -47.74 -28.58 -6.27
N THR A 40 -47.60 -28.29 -4.98
CA THR A 40 -48.70 -28.38 -4.00
C THR A 40 -48.49 -27.32 -2.92
N SER A 41 -49.55 -26.60 -2.55
CA SER A 41 -49.52 -25.52 -1.58
C SER A 41 -49.76 -26.01 -0.15
N ARG A 42 -48.77 -25.85 0.74
CA ARG A 42 -48.93 -25.60 2.19
C ARG A 42 -47.58 -25.33 2.85
N VAL A 43 -47.51 -24.30 3.69
CA VAL A 43 -46.43 -24.15 4.67
C VAL A 43 -46.80 -24.97 5.90
N ILE A 44 -45.99 -25.97 6.24
CA ILE A 44 -46.01 -26.62 7.56
C ILE A 44 -44.57 -26.69 8.04
N GLY A 45 -44.16 -25.70 8.84
CA GLY A 45 -42.91 -25.78 9.58
C GLY A 45 -43.06 -26.66 10.81
N LYS A 46 -42.06 -27.49 11.09
CA LYS A 46 -41.81 -28.05 12.43
C LYS A 46 -40.37 -27.77 12.83
N ALA A 47 -40.18 -26.72 13.61
CA ALA A 47 -38.98 -26.58 14.43
C ALA A 47 -39.16 -27.42 15.71
N PHE A 48 -38.10 -28.09 16.16
CA PHE A 48 -38.04 -28.74 17.47
C PHE A 48 -37.20 -27.88 18.42
N ILE A 49 -37.85 -27.02 19.19
CA ILE A 49 -37.35 -26.49 20.47
C ILE A 49 -38.52 -26.58 21.48
N GLY A 50 -38.20 -26.86 22.74
CA GLY A 50 -39.21 -27.21 23.74
C GLY A 50 -40.13 -26.05 24.15
N GLY A 51 -41.43 -26.35 24.25
CA GLY A 51 -42.24 -25.91 25.38
C GLY A 51 -42.63 -24.43 25.49
N MET A 52 -43.37 -23.87 24.53
CA MET A 52 -44.61 -23.14 24.82
C MET A 52 -45.40 -22.79 23.53
N LYS A 53 -46.73 -22.63 23.65
CA LYS A 53 -47.61 -22.16 22.59
C LYS A 53 -48.10 -20.75 22.89
N GLN A 54 -47.88 -19.81 21.97
CA GLN A 54 -48.75 -18.64 21.82
C GLN A 54 -49.09 -18.42 20.34
N LYS A 55 -50.25 -17.82 20.08
CA LYS A 55 -50.81 -17.53 18.76
C LYS A 55 -50.81 -16.01 18.60
N ILE A 56 -50.14 -15.49 17.58
CA ILE A 56 -50.10 -14.05 17.29
C ILE A 56 -50.64 -13.85 15.86
N GLU A 57 -51.69 -13.04 15.75
CA GLU A 57 -52.26 -12.57 14.49
C GLU A 57 -52.16 -11.04 14.48
N LEU A 58 -51.58 -10.46 13.42
CA LEU A 58 -51.45 -9.00 13.24
C LEU A 58 -51.74 -8.61 11.77
N PRO A 59 -52.20 -7.37 11.49
CA PRO A 59 -53.00 -7.11 10.29
C PRO A 59 -52.32 -6.29 9.17
N LEU A 60 -52.89 -6.44 7.98
CA LEU A 60 -52.98 -5.52 6.82
C LEU A 60 -51.82 -4.54 6.48
N TYR A 61 -51.27 -4.73 5.28
CA TYR A 61 -50.22 -3.93 4.65
C TYR A 61 -50.69 -2.57 4.11
N HIS A 62 -49.76 -1.61 4.05
CA HIS A 62 -49.81 -0.46 3.13
C HIS A 62 -48.86 -0.67 1.94
N LYS A 63 -49.18 -0.09 0.77
CA LYS A 63 -48.35 -0.11 -0.44
C LYS A 63 -47.87 1.29 -0.79
N VAL A 64 -46.64 1.40 -1.27
CA VAL A 64 -46.08 2.61 -1.89
C VAL A 64 -45.76 2.29 -3.35
N VAL A 65 -45.97 3.26 -4.25
CA VAL A 65 -45.71 3.13 -5.69
C VAL A 65 -44.91 4.34 -6.15
N MET A 66 -43.86 4.11 -6.95
CA MET A 66 -43.10 5.14 -7.65
C MET A 66 -43.09 4.84 -9.15
N TRP A 67 -42.89 5.87 -9.98
CA TRP A 67 -42.91 5.78 -11.44
C TRP A 67 -41.60 6.31 -12.02
N THR A 68 -41.06 5.62 -13.03
CA THR A 68 -39.96 6.11 -13.88
C THR A 68 -40.23 5.69 -15.33
N ASN A 69 -39.88 6.55 -16.29
CA ASN A 69 -40.07 6.31 -17.73
C ASN A 69 -38.72 6.04 -18.41
N PHE A 70 -38.71 5.07 -19.32
CA PHE A 70 -37.63 4.83 -20.29
C PHE A 70 -38.23 4.48 -21.65
N GLN A 71 -37.50 4.76 -22.72
CA GLN A 71 -37.99 4.65 -24.10
C GLN A 71 -36.88 4.08 -25.00
N PHE A 72 -37.20 3.10 -25.84
CA PHE A 72 -36.26 2.44 -26.76
C PHE A 72 -36.90 2.22 -28.14
N PRO A 73 -36.14 2.28 -29.25
CA PRO A 73 -36.63 1.95 -30.58
C PRO A 73 -36.83 0.43 -30.74
N ALA A 74 -37.79 0.02 -31.58
CA ALA A 74 -38.26 -1.35 -31.63
C ALA A 74 -37.74 -2.15 -32.83
N HIS A 75 -36.85 -3.12 -32.58
CA HIS A 75 -36.58 -4.24 -33.49
C HIS A 75 -36.34 -5.55 -32.69
N ASP A 76 -36.90 -6.65 -33.20
CA ASP A 76 -36.72 -8.07 -32.84
C ASP A 76 -36.33 -8.45 -31.40
N VAL A 77 -37.35 -8.61 -30.55
CA VAL A 77 -37.20 -9.19 -29.19
C VAL A 77 -37.08 -10.72 -29.26
N ARG A 78 -35.86 -11.25 -29.10
CA ARG A 78 -35.68 -12.58 -28.50
C ARG A 78 -35.60 -12.44 -26.99
N ALA A 79 -36.34 -13.26 -26.24
CA ALA A 79 -36.46 -13.12 -24.80
C ALA A 79 -35.15 -13.45 -24.06
N ILE A 80 -34.55 -12.44 -23.42
CA ILE A 80 -33.47 -12.61 -22.44
C ILE A 80 -33.93 -11.98 -21.12
N GLY A 81 -34.25 -12.82 -20.13
CA GLY A 81 -34.67 -12.39 -18.81
C GLY A 81 -33.46 -12.01 -17.94
N TYR A 82 -33.16 -10.72 -17.83
CA TYR A 82 -32.11 -10.22 -16.95
C TYR A 82 -32.59 -10.13 -15.50
N ASN A 83 -31.99 -10.92 -14.60
CA ASN A 83 -32.03 -10.66 -13.16
C ASN A 83 -30.90 -9.69 -12.82
N ALA A 84 -31.24 -8.45 -12.46
CA ALA A 84 -30.27 -7.48 -11.95
C ALA A 84 -30.28 -7.48 -10.42
N CYS A 85 -29.14 -7.82 -9.81
CA CYS A 85 -28.90 -7.61 -8.39
C CYS A 85 -27.97 -6.40 -8.22
N GLY A 86 -28.44 -5.37 -7.53
CA GLY A 86 -27.62 -4.25 -7.07
C GLY A 86 -27.43 -4.33 -5.55
N ILE A 87 -26.24 -3.95 -5.08
CA ILE A 87 -25.96 -3.74 -3.66
C ILE A 87 -25.79 -2.24 -3.47
N PHE A 88 -26.55 -1.66 -2.54
CA PHE A 88 -26.34 -0.31 -2.04
C PHE A 88 -25.91 -0.40 -0.59
N ILE A 89 -24.90 0.37 -0.22
CA ILE A 89 -24.42 0.50 1.15
C ILE A 89 -24.80 1.91 1.61
N LEU A 90 -25.64 1.97 2.64
CA LEU A 90 -25.81 3.14 3.50
C LEU A 90 -25.41 2.70 4.91
N GLU A 91 -24.95 3.66 5.70
CA GLU A 91 -24.18 3.39 6.93
C GLU A 91 -24.91 2.39 7.86
N ASN A 92 -24.30 1.20 7.99
CA ASN A 92 -24.75 0.07 8.81
C ASN A 92 -26.04 -0.66 8.35
N LEU A 93 -26.47 -0.55 7.08
CA LEU A 93 -27.55 -1.40 6.53
C LEU A 93 -27.23 -1.96 5.13
N VAL A 94 -27.32 -3.29 5.00
CA VAL A 94 -27.21 -4.00 3.70
C VAL A 94 -28.62 -4.42 3.23
N VAL A 95 -29.06 -3.90 2.09
CA VAL A 95 -30.39 -4.18 1.53
C VAL A 95 -30.30 -4.99 0.24
N PHE A 96 -30.83 -6.22 0.28
CA PHE A 96 -30.92 -7.10 -0.89
C PHE A 96 -32.23 -6.86 -1.66
N ILE A 97 -32.18 -6.12 -2.75
CA ILE A 97 -33.33 -5.92 -3.64
C ILE A 97 -33.37 -7.03 -4.70
N LYS A 98 -34.43 -7.83 -4.69
CA LYS A 98 -34.70 -8.85 -5.71
C LYS A 98 -35.89 -8.44 -6.56
N THR A 99 -35.63 -7.89 -7.74
CA THR A 99 -36.68 -7.56 -8.72
C THR A 99 -37.20 -8.84 -9.39
N LYS A 100 -38.48 -8.83 -9.78
CA LYS A 100 -39.09 -9.85 -10.63
C LYS A 100 -39.97 -9.16 -11.65
N SER A 101 -39.60 -9.28 -12.93
CA SER A 101 -40.36 -8.73 -14.04
C SER A 101 -41.31 -9.78 -14.60
N GLU A 102 -42.61 -9.49 -14.60
CA GLU A 102 -43.63 -10.34 -15.25
C GLU A 102 -44.29 -9.56 -16.40
N ILE A 103 -44.28 -10.15 -17.59
CA ILE A 103 -44.95 -9.59 -18.78
C ILE A 103 -46.39 -10.09 -18.79
N ILE A 104 -47.36 -9.19 -18.63
CA ILE A 104 -48.77 -9.52 -18.72
C ILE A 104 -49.22 -9.40 -20.18
N THR A 105 -49.28 -10.52 -20.89
CA THR A 105 -49.88 -10.59 -22.22
C THR A 105 -51.40 -10.68 -22.10
N MET A 106 -52.12 -9.60 -22.39
CA MET A 106 -53.58 -9.67 -22.59
C MET A 106 -53.88 -10.19 -24.00
N GLY A 107 -54.70 -11.23 -24.10
CA GLY A 107 -55.08 -11.84 -25.38
C GLY A 107 -55.96 -10.90 -26.21
N GLN A 108 -55.73 -10.84 -27.52
CA GLN A 108 -56.52 -9.99 -28.42
C GLN A 108 -57.90 -10.58 -28.70
N GLY A 109 -58.95 -9.79 -28.45
CA GLY A 109 -60.17 -9.83 -29.23
C GLY A 109 -60.03 -8.89 -30.44
N ASN A 110 -60.43 -9.34 -31.64
CA ASN A 110 -60.21 -8.60 -32.88
C ASN A 110 -60.94 -7.25 -32.93
N LYS A 111 -60.20 -6.12 -33.04
CA LYS A 111 -60.36 -5.07 -34.09
C LYS A 111 -59.45 -3.83 -33.88
N SER A 112 -58.61 -3.57 -34.89
CA SER A 112 -58.09 -2.28 -35.42
C SER A 112 -57.59 -1.12 -34.52
N PHE A 113 -56.41 -0.61 -34.89
CA PHE A 113 -55.81 0.71 -34.62
C PHE A 113 -55.38 1.11 -33.19
N GLY A 114 -54.12 1.57 -33.09
CA GLY A 114 -53.53 2.24 -31.92
C GLY A 114 -52.09 1.78 -31.63
N PRO A 115 -51.14 2.68 -31.34
CA PRO A 115 -49.81 2.28 -30.87
C PRO A 115 -49.89 1.74 -29.43
N THR A 116 -49.35 0.55 -29.20
CA THR A 116 -49.41 -0.11 -27.88
C THR A 116 -48.42 0.50 -26.89
N PHE A 117 -48.94 1.17 -25.85
CA PHE A 117 -48.15 1.59 -24.70
C PHE A 117 -47.86 0.41 -23.75
N ASN A 118 -46.60 -0.01 -23.70
CA ASN A 118 -46.13 -1.01 -22.74
C ASN A 118 -45.77 -0.35 -21.40
N PHE A 119 -46.64 -0.46 -20.40
CA PHE A 119 -46.32 -0.06 -19.03
C PHE A 119 -45.55 -1.17 -18.28
N LEU A 120 -44.28 -0.94 -17.94
CA LEU A 120 -43.58 -1.77 -16.97
C LEU A 120 -44.13 -1.50 -15.57
N ARG A 121 -44.65 -2.55 -14.91
CA ARG A 121 -45.18 -2.47 -13.54
C ARG A 121 -44.21 -3.09 -12.53
N THR A 122 -43.13 -2.39 -12.23
CA THR A 122 -42.13 -2.81 -11.23
C THR A 122 -42.76 -2.88 -9.84
N THR A 123 -42.98 -4.09 -9.33
CA THR A 123 -43.50 -4.30 -7.96
C THR A 123 -42.35 -4.65 -7.03
N VAL A 124 -41.90 -3.69 -6.23
CA VAL A 124 -40.88 -3.93 -5.19
C VAL A 124 -41.58 -4.54 -3.96
N SER A 125 -41.15 -5.73 -3.56
CA SER A 125 -41.65 -6.42 -2.37
C SER A 125 -40.56 -6.48 -1.31
N ILE A 126 -40.61 -5.58 -0.33
CA ILE A 126 -39.69 -5.57 0.81
C ILE A 126 -40.18 -6.59 1.85
N THR A 127 -39.50 -7.72 1.97
CA THR A 127 -39.71 -8.67 3.07
C THR A 127 -38.98 -8.21 4.34
N SER A 128 -39.58 -8.48 5.49
CA SER A 128 -39.36 -7.74 6.75
C SER A 128 -37.97 -7.80 7.36
N PHE A 129 -37.70 -6.77 8.17
CA PHE A 129 -36.73 -6.74 9.26
C PHE A 129 -36.70 -8.04 10.08
N VAL A 130 -35.49 -8.47 10.46
CA VAL A 130 -35.27 -9.37 11.59
C VAL A 130 -34.86 -8.52 12.78
N THR A 131 -35.78 -8.27 13.71
CA THR A 131 -35.43 -7.77 15.05
C THR A 131 -34.74 -8.89 15.83
N LEU A 132 -33.41 -8.89 15.82
CA LEU A 132 -32.62 -9.85 16.60
C LEU A 132 -32.73 -9.52 18.08
N ALA A 133 -33.69 -10.16 18.77
CA ALA A 133 -33.77 -10.12 20.22
C ALA A 133 -32.49 -10.75 20.83
N LEU A 134 -31.85 -10.05 21.78
CA LEU A 134 -30.66 -10.54 22.45
C LEU A 134 -30.98 -11.73 23.36
N ALA A 135 -30.87 -12.95 22.82
CA ALA A 135 -30.61 -14.13 23.61
C ALA A 135 -29.12 -14.12 24.00
N LEU A 136 -28.82 -13.84 25.27
CA LEU A 136 -27.47 -13.90 25.82
C LEU A 136 -26.99 -15.35 25.94
N ALA A 137 -26.56 -15.92 24.82
CA ALA A 137 -25.81 -17.16 24.76
C ALA A 137 -24.32 -16.83 24.65
N SER A 138 -23.55 -17.08 25.71
CA SER A 138 -22.13 -16.73 25.84
C SER A 138 -21.21 -17.59 24.97
N PHE A 139 -21.30 -17.42 23.64
CA PHE A 139 -20.31 -17.95 22.72
C PHE A 139 -19.10 -17.00 22.69
N SER A 140 -18.03 -17.38 23.38
CA SER A 140 -16.71 -16.76 23.23
C SER A 140 -16.15 -17.08 21.84
N VAL A 141 -16.62 -16.34 20.83
CA VAL A 141 -15.91 -16.22 19.56
C VAL A 141 -14.57 -15.60 19.87
N ALA A 142 -13.50 -16.39 19.76
CA ALA A 142 -12.15 -15.89 19.86
C ALA A 142 -11.92 -14.92 18.68
N THR A 143 -12.03 -13.62 18.96
CA THR A 143 -11.51 -12.60 18.06
C THR A 143 -10.04 -12.92 17.80
N PRO A 144 -9.57 -12.93 16.54
CA PRO A 144 -8.14 -12.94 16.29
C PRO A 144 -7.60 -11.67 16.94
N THR A 145 -6.86 -11.83 18.05
CA THR A 145 -6.31 -10.70 18.78
C THR A 145 -5.15 -10.18 17.95
N SER A 146 -5.45 -9.30 17.00
CA SER A 146 -4.48 -8.37 16.48
C SER A 146 -3.95 -7.59 17.68
N SER A 147 -2.74 -7.92 18.12
CA SER A 147 -1.98 -7.04 19.01
C SER A 147 -2.08 -5.64 18.42
N PRO A 148 -2.43 -4.60 19.22
CA PRO A 148 -2.50 -3.26 18.70
C PRO A 148 -1.13 -2.95 18.08
N ALA A 149 -1.10 -2.64 16.78
CA ALA A 149 0.14 -2.32 16.10
C ALA A 149 0.82 -1.20 16.91
N THR A 150 2.00 -1.51 17.45
CA THR A 150 2.74 -0.61 18.33
C THR A 150 3.20 0.56 17.50
N THR A 151 2.33 1.57 17.40
CA THR A 151 2.48 2.73 16.53
C THR A 151 3.89 3.27 16.66
N SER A 152 4.60 3.38 15.54
CA SER A 152 5.97 3.87 15.48
C SER A 152 6.03 5.31 15.98
N LYS A 153 6.22 5.48 17.30
CA LYS A 153 6.17 6.77 17.99
C LYS A 153 7.59 7.22 18.27
N ARG A 154 7.98 8.35 17.67
CA ARG A 154 9.22 9.04 18.00
C ARG A 154 9.23 9.38 19.49
N HIS A 155 10.16 8.80 20.23
CA HIS A 155 10.37 9.09 21.64
C HIS A 155 11.35 10.27 21.77
N GLY A 156 10.93 11.35 22.44
CA GLY A 156 11.77 12.55 22.63
C GLY A 156 11.96 13.43 21.37
N PRO A 157 12.66 14.57 21.51
CA PRO A 157 12.87 15.54 20.43
C PRO A 157 14.11 15.26 19.57
N GLY A 158 14.90 14.22 19.89
CA GLY A 158 16.15 13.92 19.20
C GLY A 158 15.98 13.68 17.70
N LYS A 159 17.04 13.95 16.95
CA LYS A 159 17.08 13.86 15.48
C LYS A 159 17.79 12.61 14.98
N ARG A 160 18.45 11.86 15.86
CA ARG A 160 19.40 10.80 15.49
C ARG A 160 18.66 9.50 15.21
N GLY A 161 19.05 8.83 14.13
CA GLY A 161 18.49 7.54 13.76
C GLY A 161 19.52 6.54 13.25
N LEU A 162 19.11 5.28 13.19
CA LEU A 162 19.94 4.18 12.70
C LEU A 162 19.62 3.86 11.24
N CYS A 163 20.61 4.01 10.36
CA CYS A 163 20.68 3.37 9.04
C CYS A 163 21.05 1.90 9.27
N TRP A 164 20.10 0.97 9.12
CA TRP A 164 20.18 -0.41 9.64
C TRP A 164 20.10 -1.48 8.54
N PRO A 165 21.22 -1.92 7.95
CA PRO A 165 21.19 -2.84 6.81
C PRO A 165 20.48 -4.18 7.05
N TRP A 166 19.94 -4.76 5.97
CA TRP A 166 19.22 -6.04 5.95
C TRP A 166 19.99 -7.24 6.56
N PHE A 167 21.32 -7.15 6.66
CA PHE A 167 22.20 -8.19 7.20
C PHE A 167 22.44 -8.08 8.73
N ASN A 168 21.82 -7.12 9.41
CA ASN A 168 22.04 -6.84 10.84
C ASN A 168 21.37 -7.80 11.85
N GLY A 169 20.85 -8.95 11.43
CA GLY A 169 20.04 -9.83 12.29
C GLY A 169 20.67 -10.22 13.64
N SER A 170 22.01 -10.27 13.73
CA SER A 170 22.77 -10.56 14.95
C SER A 170 23.15 -9.34 15.80
N LEU A 171 22.67 -8.14 15.47
CA LEU A 171 22.88 -6.90 16.22
C LEU A 171 21.59 -6.46 16.92
N ASP A 172 21.72 -5.67 17.98
CA ASP A 172 20.60 -5.14 18.77
C ASP A 172 20.55 -3.60 18.65
N PRO A 173 19.53 -3.03 17.97
CA PRO A 173 19.38 -1.58 17.83
C PRO A 173 19.04 -0.89 19.15
N GLY A 174 18.49 -1.63 20.13
CA GLY A 174 18.19 -1.13 21.47
C GLY A 174 19.43 -0.71 22.25
N ARG A 175 20.64 -1.18 21.86
CA ARG A 175 21.91 -0.70 22.44
C ARG A 175 22.18 0.78 22.18
N LEU A 176 21.63 1.33 21.10
CA LEU A 176 21.71 2.76 20.78
C LEU A 176 20.46 3.53 21.22
N ASN A 177 19.54 2.92 21.98
CA ASN A 177 18.37 3.59 22.56
C ASN A 177 18.62 3.90 24.05
N ASP A 178 18.97 5.16 24.34
CA ASP A 178 19.26 5.64 25.70
C ASP A 178 18.01 5.84 26.59
N GLY A 179 16.80 5.67 26.03
CA GLY A 179 15.53 5.98 26.68
C GLY A 179 15.29 7.47 26.95
N GLN A 180 16.26 8.35 26.64
CA GLN A 180 16.11 9.81 26.69
C GLN A 180 15.50 10.34 25.38
N GLY A 181 15.65 9.57 24.30
CA GLY A 181 15.12 9.91 22.98
C GLY A 181 16.06 10.79 22.16
N THR A 182 17.37 10.73 22.44
CA THR A 182 18.43 11.34 21.63
C THR A 182 18.53 10.64 20.27
N VAL A 183 18.55 9.31 20.31
CA VAL A 183 18.33 8.40 19.19
C VAL A 183 16.92 7.85 19.32
N ASN A 184 16.10 7.99 18.27
CA ASN A 184 14.69 7.63 18.34
C ASN A 184 14.08 7.16 17.01
N LEU A 185 14.89 6.96 15.97
CA LEU A 185 14.48 6.57 14.62
C LEU A 185 15.30 5.40 14.10
N ILE A 186 14.73 4.60 13.21
CA ILE A 186 15.43 3.52 12.48
C ILE A 186 14.82 3.33 11.10
N TYR A 187 15.64 3.06 10.08
CA TYR A 187 15.20 2.61 8.75
C TYR A 187 16.19 1.56 8.22
N ASP A 188 15.72 0.65 7.37
CA ASP A 188 16.48 -0.52 6.90
C ASP A 188 16.58 -0.63 5.37
N TYR A 189 16.35 0.50 4.69
CA TYR A 189 16.17 0.64 3.23
C TYR A 189 14.94 -0.07 2.64
N GLU A 190 14.10 -0.70 3.47
CA GLU A 190 13.04 -1.59 3.02
C GLU A 190 11.71 -1.29 3.72
N THR A 191 10.67 -2.04 3.36
CA THR A 191 9.29 -1.87 3.85
C THR A 191 8.87 -2.97 4.84
N TYR A 192 9.73 -3.96 5.09
CA TYR A 192 9.53 -4.96 6.14
C TYR A 192 10.05 -4.42 7.49
N SER A 193 10.22 -5.25 8.52
CA SER A 193 10.70 -4.78 9.84
C SER A 193 12.22 -4.95 9.99
N PRO A 194 12.94 -4.01 10.61
CA PRO A 194 14.38 -4.09 10.80
C PRO A 194 14.83 -5.43 11.39
N PRO A 195 15.76 -6.15 10.75
CA PRO A 195 16.17 -7.48 11.19
C PRO A 195 17.04 -7.38 12.44
N SER A 196 16.50 -7.89 13.56
CA SER A 196 17.16 -8.05 14.86
C SER A 196 16.32 -8.97 15.75
N ASP A 197 16.94 -9.71 16.65
CA ASP A 197 16.24 -10.43 17.74
C ASP A 197 15.43 -9.49 18.67
N ASN A 198 15.78 -8.19 18.71
CA ASN A 198 15.06 -7.14 19.47
C ASN A 198 14.17 -6.25 18.57
N GLY A 199 13.91 -6.68 17.32
CA GLY A 199 13.13 -5.92 16.34
C GLY A 199 13.70 -4.53 16.09
N ASN A 200 12.90 -3.49 16.33
CA ASN A 200 13.32 -2.09 16.20
C ASN A 200 14.01 -1.51 17.45
N GLY A 201 14.20 -2.29 18.53
CA GLY A 201 14.85 -1.82 19.76
C GLY A 201 14.12 -0.68 20.47
N GLY A 202 12.81 -0.51 20.22
CA GLY A 202 12.01 0.62 20.70
C GLY A 202 12.21 1.93 19.94
N LEU A 203 12.98 1.95 18.85
CA LEU A 203 13.13 3.09 17.96
C LEU A 203 11.96 3.18 16.97
N ALA A 204 11.55 4.39 16.59
CA ALA A 204 10.47 4.56 15.62
C ALA A 204 10.95 4.18 14.21
N PHE A 205 10.46 3.04 13.71
CA PHE A 205 10.71 2.59 12.36
C PHE A 205 10.08 3.51 11.30
N ILE A 206 10.85 3.80 10.25
CA ILE A 206 10.46 4.47 9.02
C ILE A 206 10.60 3.45 7.88
N GLY A 207 9.49 3.07 7.26
CA GLY A 207 9.53 2.21 6.07
C GLY A 207 10.12 2.98 4.87
N MET A 208 10.90 2.30 4.03
CA MET A 208 11.55 2.89 2.87
C MET A 208 11.26 2.10 1.59
N GLN A 209 10.61 2.75 0.63
CA GLN A 209 10.39 2.21 -0.70
C GLN A 209 11.55 2.63 -1.62
N ARG A 210 12.74 2.06 -1.40
CA ARG A 210 13.99 2.42 -2.11
C ARG A 210 13.94 2.22 -3.63
N CYS A 211 13.04 1.38 -4.11
CA CYS A 211 12.95 0.89 -5.48
C CYS A 211 11.57 1.17 -6.07
N LEU A 212 11.48 1.36 -7.40
CA LEU A 212 10.20 1.54 -8.09
C LEU A 212 9.28 0.32 -7.88
N ASP A 213 9.86 -0.87 -7.93
CA ASP A 213 9.34 -2.15 -7.46
C ASP A 213 10.54 -3.11 -7.26
N CYS A 214 10.54 -3.94 -6.23
CA CYS A 214 11.57 -4.97 -6.03
C CYS A 214 11.10 -6.06 -5.06
N SER A 215 11.64 -7.29 -5.16
CA SER A 215 11.11 -8.45 -4.44
C SER A 215 11.18 -8.38 -2.91
N SER A 216 12.08 -7.58 -2.35
CA SER A 216 12.19 -7.32 -0.92
C SER A 216 11.13 -6.32 -0.42
N SER A 217 10.82 -5.29 -1.23
CA SER A 217 9.78 -4.29 -1.02
C SER A 217 8.90 -4.11 -2.26
N PRO A 218 7.94 -5.05 -2.49
CA PRO A 218 7.04 -4.97 -3.62
C PRO A 218 6.13 -3.76 -3.49
N ILE A 219 6.01 -2.95 -4.54
CA ILE A 219 5.28 -1.68 -4.49
C ILE A 219 3.78 -1.87 -4.19
N ALA A 220 3.23 -3.05 -4.54
CA ALA A 220 1.87 -3.45 -4.22
C ALA A 220 1.64 -3.74 -2.72
N ASP A 221 2.68 -4.12 -1.98
CA ASP A 221 2.59 -4.42 -0.55
C ASP A 221 2.68 -3.16 0.32
N LEU A 222 3.26 -2.07 -0.19
CA LEU A 222 3.67 -0.89 0.59
C LEU A 222 2.58 -0.36 1.53
N ALA A 223 1.35 -0.22 1.04
CA ALA A 223 0.22 0.25 1.85
C ALA A 223 -0.22 -0.76 2.92
N ALA A 224 -0.14 -2.07 2.64
CA ALA A 224 -0.43 -3.10 3.63
C ALA A 224 0.65 -3.18 4.71
N ARG A 225 1.93 -3.06 4.32
CA ARG A 225 3.08 -3.01 5.23
C ARG A 225 3.03 -1.76 6.12
N GLN A 226 2.65 -0.60 5.58
CA GLN A 226 2.41 0.62 6.36
C GLN A 226 1.33 0.42 7.43
N GLN A 227 0.20 -0.20 7.07
CA GLN A 227 -0.90 -0.50 8.00
C GLN A 227 -0.51 -1.55 9.06
N GLN A 228 0.24 -2.58 8.68
CA GLN A 228 0.68 -3.66 9.57
C GLN A 228 1.74 -3.19 10.57
N LEU A 229 2.73 -2.41 10.12
CA LEU A 229 3.86 -1.98 10.95
C LEU A 229 3.64 -0.63 11.63
N GLY A 230 2.64 0.14 11.19
CA GLY A 230 2.26 1.40 11.83
C GLY A 230 3.34 2.48 11.76
N PHE A 231 4.17 2.50 10.71
CA PHE A 231 5.14 3.57 10.49
C PHE A 231 4.44 4.87 10.09
N VAL A 232 4.86 5.98 10.73
CA VAL A 232 4.25 7.32 10.61
C VAL A 232 5.01 8.26 9.67
N THR A 233 6.16 7.81 9.18
CA THR A 233 6.95 8.41 8.12
C THR A 233 7.30 7.33 7.10
N VAL A 234 7.41 7.69 5.82
CA VAL A 234 7.93 6.82 4.76
C VAL A 234 9.02 7.54 3.95
N PHE A 235 10.12 6.86 3.71
CA PHE A 235 11.16 7.26 2.75
C PHE A 235 10.91 6.60 1.39
N THR A 236 11.43 7.20 0.33
CA THR A 236 11.16 6.75 -1.05
C THR A 236 12.44 6.31 -1.77
N LEU A 237 12.61 6.62 -3.07
CA LEU A 237 13.66 6.02 -3.90
C LEU A 237 15.06 6.38 -3.38
N ASN A 238 15.99 5.45 -3.53
CA ASN A 238 17.39 5.61 -3.12
C ASN A 238 18.26 5.97 -4.32
N GLU A 239 18.83 7.17 -4.33
CA GLU A 239 19.69 7.72 -5.38
C GLU A 239 19.16 7.49 -6.82
N PRO A 240 17.89 7.85 -7.12
CA PRO A 240 17.35 7.71 -8.47
C PRO A 240 18.15 8.52 -9.51
N ASP A 241 18.84 9.57 -9.05
CA ASP A 241 19.73 10.45 -9.80
C ASP A 241 21.05 9.78 -10.23
N GLN A 242 21.46 8.69 -9.55
CA GLN A 242 22.56 7.81 -9.96
C GLN A 242 22.07 6.55 -10.68
N ASN A 243 20.83 6.13 -10.43
CA ASN A 243 20.27 4.85 -10.89
C ASN A 243 19.38 4.94 -12.14
N GLY A 244 19.51 6.02 -12.92
CA GLY A 244 18.89 6.15 -14.26
C GLY A 244 17.37 6.36 -14.26
N ILE A 245 16.78 6.73 -13.12
CA ILE A 245 15.35 7.04 -12.99
C ILE A 245 15.16 8.54 -13.26
N SER A 246 14.36 8.90 -14.27
CA SER A 246 14.18 10.31 -14.60
C SER A 246 13.33 11.04 -13.54
N PRO A 247 13.50 12.36 -13.34
CA PRO A 247 12.66 13.14 -12.43
C PRO A 247 11.16 13.03 -12.73
N GLN A 248 10.79 12.90 -14.00
CA GLN A 248 9.40 12.74 -14.45
C GLN A 248 8.85 11.34 -14.16
N GLN A 249 9.68 10.30 -14.32
CA GLN A 249 9.33 8.93 -13.95
C GLN A 249 9.12 8.81 -12.44
N ALA A 250 10.03 9.37 -11.65
CA ALA A 250 9.91 9.40 -10.20
C ALA A 250 8.68 10.18 -9.73
N ALA A 251 8.42 11.37 -10.27
CA ALA A 251 7.22 12.16 -9.94
C ALA A 251 5.92 11.41 -10.25
N SER A 252 5.82 10.79 -11.43
CA SER A 252 4.64 9.99 -11.81
C SER A 252 4.42 8.80 -10.89
N TRP A 253 5.49 8.06 -10.56
CA TRP A 253 5.45 6.94 -9.62
C TRP A 253 5.08 7.38 -8.19
N TYR A 254 5.61 8.53 -7.74
CA TYR A 254 5.33 9.10 -6.42
C TYR A 254 3.84 9.44 -6.27
N ILE A 255 3.27 10.09 -7.29
CA ILE A 255 1.85 10.45 -7.36
C ILE A 255 0.95 9.20 -7.36
N GLN A 256 1.41 8.10 -7.99
CA GLN A 256 0.66 6.85 -8.05
C GLN A 256 0.70 6.04 -6.74
N TYR A 257 1.86 5.88 -6.12
CA TYR A 257 2.08 4.88 -5.06
C TYR A 257 2.39 5.46 -3.67
N ILE A 258 2.99 6.66 -3.58
CA ILE A 258 3.41 7.24 -2.30
C ILE A 258 2.37 8.22 -1.76
N ASN A 259 1.81 9.08 -2.64
CA ASN A 259 0.72 10.00 -2.31
C ASN A 259 -0.45 9.39 -1.52
N PRO A 260 -0.95 8.16 -1.80
CA PRO A 260 -2.06 7.55 -1.06
C PRO A 260 -1.78 7.28 0.42
N LEU A 261 -0.51 7.31 0.85
CA LEU A 261 -0.14 7.09 2.25
C LEU A 261 -0.38 8.36 3.07
N ALA A 262 -1.40 8.33 3.94
CA ALA A 262 -1.82 9.44 4.80
C ALA A 262 -0.91 9.68 6.03
N ILE A 263 0.40 9.61 5.82
CA ILE A 263 1.47 9.76 6.82
C ILE A 263 2.52 10.77 6.34
N LYS A 264 3.58 11.03 7.12
CA LYS A 264 4.70 11.88 6.67
C LYS A 264 5.50 11.20 5.55
N LYS A 265 5.96 11.96 4.56
CA LYS A 265 6.63 11.44 3.36
C LYS A 265 7.87 12.26 2.98
N SER A 266 8.99 11.61 2.67
CA SER A 266 10.10 12.29 1.99
C SER A 266 9.97 12.20 0.47
N LEU A 267 10.57 13.15 -0.26
CA LEU A 267 11.04 12.91 -1.63
C LEU A 267 12.20 11.88 -1.61
N PRO A 268 12.61 11.35 -2.78
CA PRO A 268 13.76 10.45 -2.88
C PRO A 268 15.03 10.99 -2.24
N ALA A 269 15.85 10.09 -1.72
CA ALA A 269 17.21 10.43 -1.30
C ALA A 269 18.07 10.62 -2.55
N VAL A 270 18.80 11.72 -2.64
CA VAL A 270 19.73 11.99 -3.76
C VAL A 270 21.16 12.15 -3.28
N SER A 271 22.11 11.88 -4.16
CA SER A 271 23.54 12.00 -3.83
C SER A 271 24.00 13.46 -3.62
N SER A 272 25.23 13.62 -3.11
CA SER A 272 25.93 14.91 -3.06
C SER A 272 26.49 15.39 -4.41
N SER A 273 26.17 14.70 -5.52
CA SER A 273 26.67 15.03 -6.86
C SER A 273 26.24 16.42 -7.35
N THR A 274 27.18 17.11 -7.99
CA THR A 274 26.98 18.41 -8.66
C THR A 274 26.97 18.29 -10.19
N ASN A 275 26.95 17.05 -10.73
CA ASN A 275 26.80 16.82 -12.16
C ASN A 275 25.41 17.28 -12.64
N SER A 276 25.33 17.66 -13.93
CA SER A 276 24.06 18.05 -14.55
C SER A 276 23.04 16.90 -14.50
N GLY A 277 21.83 17.18 -14.02
CA GLY A 277 20.77 16.18 -13.85
C GLY A 277 20.96 15.24 -12.65
N GLN A 278 21.86 15.56 -11.72
CA GLN A 278 22.09 14.77 -10.49
C GLN A 278 21.87 15.59 -9.21
N GLY A 279 21.84 14.90 -8.05
CA GLY A 279 21.76 15.54 -6.73
C GLY A 279 20.62 16.55 -6.60
N LEU A 280 20.94 17.76 -6.12
CA LEU A 280 19.96 18.83 -5.90
C LEU A 280 19.31 19.35 -7.20
N SER A 281 19.96 19.18 -8.38
CA SER A 281 19.34 19.50 -9.69
C SER A 281 18.19 18.54 -9.96
N TRP A 282 18.45 17.24 -9.79
CA TRP A 282 17.45 16.19 -9.99
C TRP A 282 16.22 16.39 -9.08
N VAL A 283 16.41 16.82 -7.83
CA VAL A 283 15.31 17.17 -6.91
C VAL A 283 14.50 18.36 -7.43
N GLN A 284 15.15 19.43 -7.89
CA GLN A 284 14.47 20.60 -8.45
C GLN A 284 13.66 20.25 -9.71
N GLU A 285 14.21 19.38 -10.56
CA GLU A 285 13.54 18.84 -11.73
C GLU A 285 12.36 17.93 -11.36
N MET A 286 12.47 17.13 -10.29
CA MET A 286 11.38 16.27 -9.82
C MET A 286 10.25 17.09 -9.21
N VAL A 287 10.54 18.08 -8.35
CA VAL A 287 9.55 19.00 -7.79
C VAL A 287 8.82 19.76 -8.90
N SER A 288 9.53 20.12 -9.97
CA SER A 288 8.94 20.72 -11.17
C SER A 288 8.02 19.74 -11.91
N ALA A 289 8.48 18.50 -12.13
CA ALA A 289 7.71 17.44 -12.79
C ALA A 289 6.48 16.97 -11.99
N CYS A 290 6.52 17.08 -10.66
CA CYS A 290 5.37 16.87 -9.77
C CYS A 290 4.22 17.86 -10.05
N ALA A 291 4.49 19.05 -10.59
CA ALA A 291 3.48 20.07 -10.93
C ALA A 291 2.47 20.36 -9.79
N GLY A 292 2.94 20.37 -8.54
CA GLY A 292 2.11 20.57 -7.34
C GLY A 292 1.27 19.36 -6.89
N GLN A 293 1.40 18.19 -7.52
CA GLN A 293 0.61 16.99 -7.22
C GLN A 293 1.30 16.01 -6.25
N CYS A 294 2.63 16.07 -6.08
CA CYS A 294 3.33 15.25 -5.08
C CYS A 294 3.12 15.83 -3.68
N TYR A 295 2.59 15.03 -2.75
CA TYR A 295 2.46 15.41 -1.34
C TYR A 295 3.69 14.90 -0.57
N TYR A 296 4.57 15.81 -0.15
CA TYR A 296 5.77 15.50 0.61
C TYR A 296 5.97 16.50 1.75
N ASP A 297 6.74 16.09 2.75
CA ASP A 297 7.07 16.86 3.95
C ASP A 297 8.57 17.14 4.08
N TYR A 298 9.40 16.35 3.39
CA TYR A 298 10.86 16.36 3.52
C TYR A 298 11.59 16.28 2.18
N ILE A 299 12.70 17.01 2.04
CA ILE A 299 13.76 16.71 1.07
C ILE A 299 14.71 15.71 1.72
N ASN A 300 15.07 14.63 1.02
CA ASN A 300 16.00 13.62 1.53
C ASN A 300 17.36 13.71 0.81
N LEU A 301 18.44 13.64 1.59
CA LEU A 301 19.81 13.87 1.16
C LEU A 301 20.72 12.73 1.60
N HIS A 302 21.63 12.34 0.71
CA HIS A 302 22.87 11.64 1.06
C HIS A 302 24.04 12.61 0.97
N TRP A 303 25.07 12.43 1.81
CA TRP A 303 26.34 13.12 1.61
C TRP A 303 27.54 12.22 1.89
N TYR A 304 28.42 12.15 0.89
CA TYR A 304 29.78 11.65 1.05
C TYR A 304 30.75 12.72 0.54
N GLY A 305 31.95 12.74 1.14
CA GLY A 305 33.01 13.69 0.82
C GLY A 305 34.16 13.63 1.85
N GLN A 306 35.00 14.67 1.88
CA GLN A 306 36.32 14.59 2.52
C GLN A 306 36.47 15.41 3.81
N THR A 307 35.57 16.35 4.11
CA THR A 307 35.67 17.25 5.27
C THR A 307 34.31 17.67 5.84
N PHE A 308 34.28 18.02 7.13
CA PHE A 308 33.10 18.63 7.77
C PHE A 308 32.64 19.93 7.07
N ALA A 309 33.58 20.79 6.66
CA ALA A 309 33.25 22.04 5.98
C ALA A 309 32.52 21.83 4.64
N GLN A 310 32.82 20.74 3.91
CA GLN A 310 32.07 20.37 2.70
C GLN A 310 30.66 19.85 3.01
N PHE A 311 30.49 19.11 4.11
CA PHE A 311 29.17 18.66 4.58
C PHE A 311 28.29 19.83 5.02
N GLU A 312 28.83 20.71 5.86
CA GLU A 312 28.16 21.94 6.32
C GLU A 312 27.77 22.82 5.13
N ALA A 313 28.66 23.02 4.15
CA ALA A 313 28.36 23.77 2.94
C ALA A 313 27.24 23.14 2.11
N TYR A 314 27.25 21.81 1.92
CA TYR A 314 26.22 21.09 1.16
C TYR A 314 24.84 21.15 1.85
N VAL A 315 24.78 20.93 3.16
CA VAL A 315 23.52 20.99 3.93
C VAL A 315 22.94 22.41 3.93
N ASN A 316 23.77 23.45 4.08
CA ASN A 316 23.34 24.84 3.96
C ASN A 316 22.94 25.23 2.53
N GLN A 317 23.60 24.67 1.50
CA GLN A 317 23.20 24.85 0.09
C GLN A 317 21.82 24.23 -0.18
N ALA A 318 21.58 23.01 0.30
CA ALA A 318 20.29 22.34 0.15
C ALA A 318 19.16 23.13 0.82
N HIS A 319 19.36 23.65 2.04
CA HIS A 319 18.39 24.54 2.68
C HIS A 319 18.21 25.85 1.90
N SER A 320 19.29 26.44 1.37
CA SER A 320 19.21 27.67 0.56
C SER A 320 18.43 27.49 -0.75
N MET A 321 18.49 26.30 -1.35
CA MET A 321 17.69 25.95 -2.54
C MET A 321 16.23 25.61 -2.20
N PHE A 322 15.97 25.04 -1.01
CA PHE A 322 14.65 24.60 -0.56
C PHE A 322 14.26 25.20 0.81
N PRO A 323 14.21 26.54 0.96
CA PRO A 323 14.15 27.21 2.28
C PRO A 323 12.85 27.00 3.06
N ASN A 324 11.80 26.53 2.38
CA ASN A 324 10.49 26.23 2.98
C ASN A 324 10.30 24.72 3.28
N GLN A 325 11.36 23.92 3.23
CA GLN A 325 11.31 22.46 3.40
C GLN A 325 12.20 22.00 4.56
N GLN A 326 11.71 21.03 5.31
CA GLN A 326 12.54 20.30 6.27
C GLN A 326 13.46 19.32 5.51
N LEU A 327 14.72 19.23 5.92
CA LEU A 327 15.70 18.29 5.40
C LEU A 327 15.74 17.02 6.27
N VAL A 328 15.90 15.87 5.63
CA VAL A 328 16.33 14.62 6.25
C VAL A 328 17.60 14.13 5.59
N ILE A 329 18.55 13.62 6.38
CA ILE A 329 19.85 13.15 5.87
C ILE A 329 19.95 11.67 6.17
N THR A 330 19.54 10.81 5.23
CA THR A 330 19.45 9.36 5.46
C THR A 330 20.78 8.63 5.35
N GLU A 331 21.78 9.23 4.70
CA GLU A 331 23.15 8.74 4.73
C GLU A 331 24.15 9.89 4.84
N PHE A 332 25.14 9.76 5.72
CA PHE A 332 26.36 10.57 5.64
C PHE A 332 27.57 9.93 6.34
N ALA A 333 28.74 10.05 5.72
CA ALA A 333 30.06 9.71 6.26
C ALA A 333 31.20 10.36 5.43
N LEU A 334 32.45 10.28 5.88
CA LEU A 334 33.60 10.58 5.02
C LEU A 334 33.89 9.45 4.01
N GLU A 335 34.40 9.80 2.84
CA GLU A 335 34.89 8.87 1.80
C GLU A 335 36.24 8.25 2.19
N ASN A 336 36.19 7.03 2.74
CA ASN A 336 37.32 6.15 3.07
C ASN A 336 38.58 6.90 3.57
N PRO A 337 38.47 7.74 4.62
CA PRO A 337 39.52 8.66 5.00
C PRO A 337 40.75 7.91 5.51
N ALA A 338 41.95 8.39 5.19
CA ALA A 338 43.21 7.72 5.58
C ALA A 338 43.41 7.57 7.10
N GLY A 339 42.72 8.37 7.92
CA GLY A 339 42.67 8.22 9.38
C GLY A 339 41.64 7.21 9.90
N GLY A 340 40.93 6.50 9.02
CA GLY A 340 39.94 5.48 9.35
C GLY A 340 38.88 5.97 10.34
N GLN A 341 38.62 5.15 11.37
CA GLN A 341 37.66 5.48 12.42
C GLN A 341 38.01 6.79 13.16
N ALA A 342 39.28 7.15 13.33
CA ALA A 342 39.64 8.40 14.02
C ALA A 342 39.22 9.64 13.22
N ALA A 343 39.37 9.60 11.89
CA ALA A 343 38.90 10.69 11.01
C ALA A 343 37.37 10.78 10.96
N GLN A 344 36.68 9.63 10.88
CA GLN A 344 35.20 9.58 10.95
C GLN A 344 34.70 10.12 12.30
N LEU A 345 35.35 9.75 13.42
CA LEU A 345 35.01 10.25 14.76
C LEU A 345 35.11 11.78 14.84
N SER A 346 36.22 12.37 14.37
CA SER A 346 36.40 13.83 14.35
C SER A 346 35.45 14.56 13.40
N PHE A 347 34.97 13.90 12.34
CA PHE A 347 33.90 14.42 11.49
C PHE A 347 32.55 14.44 12.24
N PHE A 348 32.12 13.30 12.80
CA PHE A 348 30.83 13.22 13.50
C PHE A 348 30.75 14.08 14.77
N GLN A 349 31.88 14.30 15.46
CA GLN A 349 32.01 15.26 16.58
C GLN A 349 31.67 16.72 16.19
N GLN A 350 31.84 17.10 14.92
CA GLN A 350 31.43 18.41 14.40
C GLN A 350 30.03 18.35 13.76
N ALA A 351 29.72 17.25 13.06
CA ALA A 351 28.47 17.10 12.34
C ALA A 351 27.23 17.01 13.26
N PHE A 352 27.27 16.28 14.37
CA PHE A 352 26.07 16.10 15.20
C PHE A 352 25.60 17.43 15.84
N PRO A 353 26.46 18.24 16.50
CA PRO A 353 26.04 19.54 17.05
C PRO A 353 25.53 20.53 15.98
N PHE A 354 26.12 20.50 14.77
CA PHE A 354 25.63 21.28 13.63
C PHE A 354 24.20 20.86 13.22
N LEU A 355 23.96 19.56 13.02
CA LEU A 355 22.66 19.05 12.60
C LEU A 355 21.59 19.16 13.70
N ASP A 356 21.98 19.03 14.98
CA ASP A 356 21.07 19.21 16.11
C ASP A 356 20.62 20.67 16.24
N SER A 357 21.53 21.63 16.06
CA SER A 357 21.21 23.08 16.10
C SER A 357 20.53 23.61 14.83
N ALA A 358 20.73 22.99 13.66
CA ALA A 358 20.07 23.36 12.41
C ALA A 358 18.56 23.07 12.44
N SER A 359 17.73 24.08 12.70
CA SER A 359 16.27 23.93 12.84
C SER A 359 15.57 23.36 11.61
N PHE A 360 16.12 23.58 10.43
CA PHE A 360 15.64 23.06 9.15
C PHE A 360 16.01 21.58 8.90
N VAL A 361 16.82 20.94 9.77
CA VAL A 361 17.07 19.50 9.74
C VAL A 361 16.14 18.82 10.74
N GLU A 362 15.33 17.89 10.25
CA GLU A 362 14.34 17.14 11.04
C GLU A 362 14.94 15.89 11.72
N MET A 363 15.77 15.16 10.96
CA MET A 363 16.37 13.89 11.36
C MET A 363 17.59 13.54 10.49
N TYR A 364 18.55 12.82 11.06
CA TYR A 364 19.76 12.38 10.36
C TYR A 364 20.26 11.00 10.82
N PHE A 365 20.88 10.28 9.90
CA PHE A 365 21.24 8.87 10.04
C PHE A 365 22.70 8.68 9.58
N PRO A 366 23.66 8.50 10.50
CA PRO A 366 25.06 8.26 10.14
C PRO A 366 25.21 6.94 9.40
N PHE A 367 25.91 6.93 8.26
CA PHE A 367 26.21 5.69 7.54
C PHE A 367 27.41 5.02 8.23
N VAL A 368 27.27 3.89 8.95
CA VAL A 368 26.13 2.97 8.96
C VAL A 368 26.03 2.23 10.30
N ALA A 369 24.80 1.93 10.75
CA ALA A 369 24.53 1.26 12.03
C ALA A 369 24.74 -0.27 11.97
N THR A 370 25.94 -0.70 11.55
CA THR A 370 26.38 -2.11 11.56
C THR A 370 27.79 -2.24 12.13
N SER A 371 28.41 -3.42 12.04
CA SER A 371 29.79 -3.69 12.44
C SER A 371 30.74 -3.84 11.22
N PRO A 372 32.06 -3.60 11.37
CA PRO A 372 33.03 -3.76 10.30
C PRO A 372 32.97 -5.11 9.57
N ALA A 373 32.84 -6.22 10.30
CA ALA A 373 32.80 -7.55 9.71
C ALA A 373 31.50 -7.81 8.93
N LEU A 374 30.35 -7.31 9.41
CA LEU A 374 29.08 -7.42 8.69
C LEU A 374 29.08 -6.57 7.41
N LEU A 375 29.62 -5.35 7.47
CA LEU A 375 29.77 -4.50 6.28
C LEU A 375 30.71 -5.14 5.25
N GLN A 376 31.87 -5.64 5.69
CA GLN A 376 32.84 -6.36 4.83
C GLN A 376 32.27 -7.64 4.19
N ALA A 377 31.39 -8.36 4.88
CA ALA A 377 30.80 -9.59 4.37
C ALA A 377 29.66 -9.38 3.36
N ASN A 378 28.97 -8.23 3.41
CA ASN A 378 27.71 -8.02 2.67
C ASN A 378 27.73 -6.82 1.72
N ASP A 379 28.60 -5.82 1.92
CA ASP A 379 28.72 -4.65 1.04
C ASP A 379 30.19 -4.22 0.83
N ALA A 380 30.86 -4.92 -0.08
CA ALA A 380 32.22 -4.58 -0.51
C ALA A 380 32.30 -3.21 -1.23
N SER A 381 31.20 -2.70 -1.79
CA SER A 381 31.15 -1.40 -2.45
C SER A 381 31.24 -0.28 -1.42
N ALA A 382 30.42 -0.35 -0.37
CA ALA A 382 30.50 0.55 0.77
C ALA A 382 31.88 0.50 1.44
N VAL A 383 32.45 -0.70 1.67
CA VAL A 383 33.81 -0.81 2.23
C VAL A 383 34.87 -0.19 1.33
N SER A 384 34.73 -0.24 0.00
CA SER A 384 35.65 0.45 -0.91
C SER A 384 35.49 1.98 -0.84
N PHE A 385 34.28 2.48 -0.62
CA PHE A 385 33.91 3.90 -0.76
C PHE A 385 33.97 4.70 0.54
N VAL A 386 33.54 4.13 1.68
CA VAL A 386 33.58 4.77 3.02
C VAL A 386 34.54 4.09 4.00
N GLY A 387 35.09 2.92 3.64
CA GLY A 387 35.85 2.07 4.56
C GLY A 387 34.94 1.39 5.60
N THR A 388 35.50 1.06 6.76
CA THR A 388 34.73 0.61 7.94
C THR A 388 34.87 1.56 9.12
N GLY A 389 35.25 2.82 8.88
CA GLY A 389 35.56 3.76 9.97
C GLY A 389 34.33 4.28 10.71
N SER A 390 33.20 4.40 10.01
CA SER A 390 31.95 5.01 10.49
C SER A 390 30.93 4.02 11.05
N THR A 391 31.26 2.73 11.14
CA THR A 391 30.37 1.68 11.65
C THR A 391 30.02 1.92 13.13
N LEU A 392 28.72 1.97 13.47
CA LEU A 392 28.27 2.30 14.84
C LEU A 392 28.45 1.15 15.85
N TYR A 393 28.70 -0.08 15.38
CA TYR A 393 28.95 -1.25 16.24
C TYR A 393 30.37 -1.80 16.04
N ASN A 394 30.86 -2.49 17.07
CA ASN A 394 32.03 -3.35 16.99
C ASN A 394 31.61 -4.77 16.54
N ASN A 395 32.58 -5.62 16.19
CA ASN A 395 32.31 -6.97 15.68
C ASN A 395 31.70 -7.93 16.72
N ASP A 396 31.74 -7.58 18.01
CA ASP A 396 31.10 -8.31 19.12
C ASP A 396 29.68 -7.79 19.46
N GLY A 397 29.16 -6.85 18.67
CA GLY A 397 27.86 -6.22 18.90
C GLY A 397 27.85 -5.16 20.02
N THR A 398 29.01 -4.80 20.58
CA THR A 398 29.12 -3.60 21.45
C THR A 398 29.10 -2.32 20.61
N ILE A 399 28.86 -1.18 21.27
CA ILE A 399 28.81 0.14 20.62
C ILE A 399 30.23 0.58 20.26
N SER A 400 30.44 1.12 19.06
CA SER A 400 31.75 1.62 18.63
C SER A 400 32.07 3.01 19.19
N ALA A 401 33.29 3.50 18.97
CA ALA A 401 33.64 4.89 19.30
C ALA A 401 32.73 5.91 18.59
N VAL A 402 32.33 5.65 17.34
CA VAL A 402 31.39 6.49 16.58
C VAL A 402 29.95 6.28 17.07
N GLY A 403 29.56 5.04 17.34
CA GLY A 403 28.24 4.73 17.92
C GLY A 403 27.99 5.47 19.24
N SER A 404 29.04 5.63 20.05
CA SER A 404 28.98 6.32 21.34
C SER A 404 28.64 7.81 21.21
N LEU A 405 28.99 8.46 20.09
CA LEU A 405 28.65 9.87 19.82
C LEU A 405 27.15 10.08 19.62
N LEU A 406 26.39 9.05 19.21
CA LEU A 406 24.94 9.19 19.06
C LEU A 406 24.24 9.32 20.43
N LEU A 407 24.90 8.91 21.53
CA LEU A 407 24.36 8.94 22.89
C LEU A 407 24.83 10.16 23.72
N SER A 408 25.79 10.95 23.23
CA SER A 408 26.18 12.20 23.88
C SER A 408 25.27 13.35 23.45
N ALA A 409 24.52 13.92 24.40
CA ALA A 409 23.67 15.08 24.18
C ALA A 409 24.47 16.31 23.70
#